data_AF-B8BSG8-F1
#
_entry.id   AF-B8BSG8-F1
#
_cell.length_a   1.000
_cell.length_b   1.000
_cell.length_c   1.000
_cell.angle_alpha   90.00
_cell.angle_beta   90.00
_cell.angle_gamma   90.00
#
_symmetry.space_group_name_H-M   'P 1'
#
loop_
_entity.id
_entity.type
_entity.pdbx_description
1 polymer ?
#
loop_
_entity_poly.entity_id
_entity_poly.type
_entity_poly.pdbx_seq_one_letter_code
_entity_poly.pdbx_strand_id
1 'polypeptide(L)' 'QWQRKKHRDASYHESIVHPVMITHPYPKRVAIVGGDKGATLREVLKHKTVESTAMFGTTSDFVELAREY' A
#
# COMPACT_ATOMS: atom_id res chain seq x y z
N GLN A 1 -12.72 8.37 -21.61
CA GLN A 1 -11.52 9.02 -21.03
C GLN A 1 -11.29 8.64 -19.56
N TRP A 2 -12.33 8.54 -18.72
CA TRP A 2 -12.23 8.15 -17.30
C TRP A 2 -11.77 6.69 -17.06
N GLN A 3 -12.34 5.73 -17.80
CA GLN A 3 -11.95 4.30 -17.68
C GLN A 3 -10.47 4.06 -18.00
N ARG A 4 -9.89 4.80 -18.96
CA ARG A 4 -8.47 4.72 -19.33
C ARG A 4 -7.53 5.14 -18.19
N LYS A 5 -7.96 6.09 -17.35
CA LYS A 5 -7.21 6.56 -16.17
C LYS A 5 -7.20 5.48 -15.08
N LYS A 6 -8.36 4.85 -14.84
CA LYS A 6 -8.53 3.75 -13.88
C LYS A 6 -7.68 2.51 -14.21
N HIS A 7 -7.55 2.17 -15.50
CA HIS A 7 -6.72 1.03 -15.91
C HIS A 7 -5.22 1.26 -15.71
N ARG A 8 -4.70 2.46 -16.04
CA ARG A 8 -3.28 2.77 -15.80
C ARG A 8 -2.93 2.80 -14.32
N ASP A 9 -3.85 3.31 -13.52
CA ASP A 9 -3.74 3.37 -12.07
C ASP A 9 -3.60 1.97 -11.46
N ALA A 10 -4.46 1.02 -11.87
CA ALA A 10 -4.38 -0.36 -11.43
C ALA A 10 -3.01 -1.01 -11.74
N SER A 11 -2.52 -0.87 -12.97
CA SER A 11 -1.23 -1.46 -13.36
C SER A 11 -0.05 -0.89 -12.56
N TYR A 12 -0.10 0.39 -12.19
CA TYR A 12 0.92 1.00 -11.33
C TYR A 12 0.93 0.33 -9.94
N HIS A 13 -0.22 0.25 -9.25
CA HIS A 13 -0.28 -0.34 -7.90
C HIS A 13 0.06 -1.83 -7.90
N GLU A 14 -0.39 -2.58 -8.91
CA GLU A 14 -0.03 -4.00 -9.06
C GLU A 14 1.49 -4.16 -9.21
N SER A 15 2.12 -3.31 -10.03
CA SER A 15 3.56 -3.39 -10.31
C SER A 15 4.45 -3.10 -9.11
N ILE A 16 4.02 -2.24 -8.18
CA ILE A 16 4.81 -1.89 -6.99
C ILE A 16 4.50 -2.78 -5.77
N VAL A 17 3.32 -3.40 -5.70
CA VAL A 17 2.91 -4.23 -4.56
C VAL A 17 3.28 -5.69 -4.76
N HIS A 18 2.89 -6.31 -5.87
CA HIS A 18 2.96 -7.77 -6.01
C HIS A 18 4.39 -8.33 -6.00
N PRO A 19 5.40 -7.71 -6.64
CA PRO A 19 6.76 -8.25 -6.57
C PRO A 19 7.29 -8.37 -5.14
N VAL A 20 7.07 -7.36 -4.30
CA VAL A 20 7.52 -7.37 -2.89
C VAL A 20 6.77 -8.42 -2.08
N MET A 21 5.45 -8.48 -2.23
CA MET A 21 4.61 -9.41 -1.47
C MET A 21 4.81 -10.88 -1.86
N ILE A 22 5.19 -11.16 -3.11
CA ILE A 22 5.46 -12.54 -3.59
C ILE A 22 6.85 -13.00 -3.18
N THR A 23 7.84 -12.11 -3.19
CA THR A 23 9.24 -12.47 -2.91
C THR A 23 9.55 -12.58 -1.41
N HIS A 24 8.81 -11.87 -0.57
CA HIS A 24 8.95 -11.99 0.87
C HIS A 24 8.30 -13.30 1.36
N PRO A 25 8.98 -14.13 2.17
CA PRO A 25 8.51 -15.47 2.51
C PRO A 25 7.21 -15.47 3.34
N TYR A 26 6.95 -14.42 4.14
CA TYR A 26 5.73 -14.39 4.97
C TYR A 26 5.31 -12.95 5.36
N PRO A 27 4.71 -12.17 4.44
CA PRO A 27 4.45 -10.76 4.67
C PRO A 27 3.18 -10.59 5.50
N LYS A 28 3.36 -10.31 6.78
CA LYS A 28 2.28 -10.17 7.77
C LYS A 28 1.90 -8.74 8.09
N ARG A 29 2.89 -7.88 8.24
CA ARG A 29 2.71 -6.48 8.65
C ARG A 29 3.26 -5.61 7.55
N VAL A 30 2.42 -4.76 6.99
CA VAL A 30 2.78 -3.95 5.82
C VAL A 30 2.58 -2.46 6.15
N ALA A 31 3.66 -1.70 6.07
CA ALA A 31 3.60 -0.24 6.14
C ALA A 31 3.56 0.34 4.73
N ILE A 32 2.56 1.17 4.45
CA ILE A 32 2.36 1.87 3.19
C ILE A 32 2.71 3.34 3.44
N VAL A 33 3.80 3.80 2.82
CA VAL A 33 4.33 5.15 2.97
C VAL A 33 4.02 5.92 1.69
N GLY A 34 3.23 6.98 1.81
CA GLY A 34 2.63 7.66 0.67
C GLY A 34 1.55 6.82 -0.01
N GLY A 35 1.03 7.33 -1.13
CA GLY A 35 -0.02 6.67 -1.91
C GLY A 35 -1.38 7.34 -1.81
N ASP A 36 -2.19 7.15 -2.84
CA ASP A 36 -3.51 7.72 -2.97
C ASP A 36 -4.59 6.77 -2.43
N LYS A 37 -5.56 7.34 -1.71
CA LYS A 37 -6.94 6.85 -1.48
C LYS A 37 -7.18 5.33 -1.41
N GLY A 38 -6.25 4.55 -0.87
CA GLY A 38 -6.36 3.10 -0.67
C GLY A 38 -6.10 2.22 -1.91
N ALA A 39 -5.61 2.73 -3.03
CA ALA A 39 -5.36 1.90 -4.21
C ALA A 39 -4.19 0.91 -3.98
N THR A 40 -3.11 1.35 -3.34
CA THR A 40 -2.03 0.46 -2.88
C THR A 40 -2.53 -0.53 -1.81
N LEU A 41 -3.35 -0.05 -0.86
CA LEU A 41 -3.92 -0.91 0.19
C LEU A 41 -4.77 -2.04 -0.40
N ARG A 42 -5.57 -1.75 -1.43
CA ARG A 42 -6.35 -2.77 -2.14
C ARG A 42 -5.49 -3.92 -2.66
N GLU A 43 -4.35 -3.60 -3.27
CA GLU A 43 -3.44 -4.63 -3.80
C GLU A 43 -2.73 -5.42 -2.69
N VAL A 44 -2.38 -4.75 -1.58
CA VAL A 44 -1.79 -5.41 -0.40
C VAL A 44 -2.77 -6.41 0.21
N LEU A 45 -4.03 -6.03 0.38
CA LEU A 45 -5.06 -6.87 0.98
C LEU A 45 -5.49 -8.08 0.11
N LYS A 46 -5.00 -8.19 -1.13
CA LYS A 46 -5.14 -9.43 -1.92
C LYS A 46 -4.30 -10.58 -1.36
N HIS A 47 -3.28 -10.30 -0.54
CA HIS A 47 -2.38 -11.30 0.04
C HIS A 47 -2.89 -11.77 1.40
N LYS A 48 -3.35 -13.03 1.47
CA LYS A 48 -3.96 -13.62 2.68
C LYS A 48 -3.02 -13.75 3.88
N THR A 49 -1.71 -13.58 3.68
CA THR A 49 -0.72 -13.61 4.76
C THR A 49 -0.72 -12.34 5.60
N VAL A 50 -1.31 -11.25 5.09
CA VAL A 50 -1.34 -9.96 5.77
C VAL A 50 -2.28 -10.04 6.99
N GLU A 51 -1.73 -9.70 8.15
CA GLU A 51 -2.43 -9.63 9.43
C GLU A 51 -2.74 -8.17 9.81
N SER A 52 -1.85 -7.23 9.46
CA SER A 52 -2.08 -5.80 9.71
C SER A 52 -1.41 -4.89 8.68
N THR A 53 -1.99 -3.71 8.51
CA THR A 53 -1.49 -2.67 7.62
C THR A 53 -1.50 -1.31 8.31
N ALA A 54 -0.45 -0.51 8.12
CA ALA A 54 -0.41 0.90 8.48
C ALA A 54 -0.23 1.73 7.21
N MET A 55 -0.97 2.83 7.07
CA MET A 55 -0.87 3.70 5.90
C MET A 55 -0.62 5.15 6.36
N PHE A 56 0.43 5.75 5.83
CA PHE A 56 0.85 7.11 6.13
C PHE A 56 0.78 7.93 4.84
N GLY A 57 -0.30 8.69 4.68
CA GLY A 57 -0.61 9.43 3.45
C GLY A 57 -0.24 10.90 3.51
N THR A 58 -0.01 11.44 4.71
CA THR A 58 0.24 12.87 4.93
C THR A 58 1.45 13.12 5.81
N THR A 59 2.05 14.30 5.68
CA THR A 59 3.14 14.75 6.57
C THR A 59 2.73 14.72 8.03
N SER A 60 1.47 15.03 8.36
CA SER A 60 0.95 14.94 9.73
C SER A 60 0.99 13.51 10.28
N ASP A 61 0.65 12.50 9.48
CA ASP A 61 0.70 11.09 9.92
C ASP A 61 2.12 10.70 10.36
N PHE A 62 3.14 11.20 9.65
CA PHE A 62 4.55 10.96 10.00
C PHE A 62 4.97 11.72 11.26
N VAL A 63 4.48 12.95 11.46
CA VAL A 63 4.76 13.73 12.67
C VAL A 63 4.12 13.10 13.90
N GLU A 64 2.89 12.59 13.78
CA GLU A 64 2.23 11.86 14.87
C GLU A 64 2.98 10.58 15.22
N LEU A 65 3.35 9.77 14.22
CA LEU A 65 4.19 8.58 14.43
C LEU A 65 5.51 8.93 15.13
N ALA A 66 6.18 10.00 14.69
CA ALA A 66 7.46 10.41 15.27
C ALA A 66 7.35 10.93 16.71
N ARG A 67 6.15 11.31 17.19
CA ARG A 67 5.91 11.71 18.59
C ARG A 67 5.64 10.55 19.52
N GLU A 68 5.23 9.39 18.99
CA GLU A 68 4.97 8.18 19.77
C GLU A 68 6.26 7.43 20.15
N TYR A 69 7.40 7.80 19.56
CA TYR A 69 8.73 7.24 19.78
C TYR A 69 9.70 8.28 20.35
#